data_AF-A0A067DJQ3-F1
#
_entry.id   AF-A0A067DJQ3-F1
#
_cell.length_a   1.000
_cell.length_b   1.000
_cell.length_c   1.000
_cell.angle_alpha   90.00
_cell.angle_beta   90.00
_cell.angle_gamma   90.00
#
_symmetry.space_group_name_H-M   'P 1'
#
loop_
_entity.id
_entity.type
_entity.pdbx_description
1 polymer ?
#
loop_
_entity_poly.entity_id
_entity_poly.type
_entity_poly.pdbx_seq_one_letter_code
_entity_poly.pdbx_strand_id
1 'polypeptide(L)' 'MFHGIYLTTKERTYGYYVRILVDVDLSGPLPNSVMVELPDDCILVKVMYENLPLKCIVCGNIGHDRTQCQR' A
#
# COMPACT_ATOMS: atom_id res chain seq x y z
N MET A 1 0.87 -17.81 -20.09
CA MET A 1 0.35 -16.65 -20.85
C MET A 1 0.52 -15.39 -20.00
N PHE A 2 1.75 -14.96 -19.76
CA PHE A 2 2.09 -13.75 -18.96
C PHE A 2 3.10 -12.85 -19.69
N HIS A 3 3.32 -13.09 -20.99
CA HIS A 3 4.37 -12.44 -21.76
C HIS A 3 4.00 -11.02 -22.25
N GLY A 4 2.74 -10.60 -22.08
CA GLY A 4 2.23 -9.31 -22.57
C GLY A 4 2.35 -8.14 -21.58
N ILE A 5 2.61 -8.41 -20.30
CA ILE A 5 2.66 -7.38 -19.25
C ILE A 5 4.08 -6.77 -19.16
N TYR A 6 5.11 -7.53 -19.53
CA TYR A 6 6.52 -7.14 -19.36
C TYR A 6 7.01 -6.10 -20.37
N LEU A 7 6.51 -6.14 -21.62
CA LEU A 7 7.02 -5.28 -22.69
C LEU A 7 6.64 -3.80 -22.53
N THR A 8 5.53 -3.49 -21.86
CA THR A 8 4.95 -2.14 -21.84
C THR A 8 5.30 -1.33 -20.59
N THR A 9 5.72 -1.97 -19.49
CA THR A 9 6.17 -1.25 -18.27
C THR A 9 7.48 -0.48 -18.52
N LYS A 10 8.32 -0.95 -19.44
CA LYS A 10 9.61 -0.34 -19.79
C LYS A 10 9.48 1.01 -20.52
N GLU A 11 8.38 1.25 -21.24
CA GLU A 11 8.24 2.41 -22.12
C GLU A 11 7.48 3.60 -21.51
N ARG A 12 7.00 3.52 -20.25
CA ARG A 12 6.22 4.60 -19.58
C ARG A 12 5.09 5.17 -20.46
N THR A 13 4.52 4.36 -21.35
CA THR A 13 3.32 4.69 -22.10
C THR A 13 2.14 4.57 -21.13
N TYR A 14 1.54 5.72 -20.79
CA TYR A 14 0.41 5.83 -19.87
C TYR A 14 -0.68 4.77 -20.16
N GLY A 15 -1.20 4.10 -19.12
CA GLY A 15 -2.49 3.39 -19.26
C GLY A 15 -2.74 2.12 -18.45
N TYR A 16 -1.76 1.53 -17.78
CA TYR A 16 -1.99 0.27 -17.04
C TYR A 16 -1.53 0.39 -15.57
N TYR A 17 -2.50 0.43 -14.65
CA TYR A 17 -2.23 0.22 -13.23
C TYR A 17 -2.67 -1.19 -12.85
N VAL A 18 -1.92 -1.84 -11.96
CA VAL A 18 -2.29 -3.12 -11.37
C VAL A 18 -2.88 -2.84 -9.99
N ARG A 19 -3.94 -3.56 -9.63
CA ARG A 19 -4.43 -3.61 -8.25
C ARG A 19 -4.02 -4.93 -7.65
N ILE A 20 -3.33 -4.86 -6.53
CA ILE A 20 -2.96 -6.01 -5.72
C ILE A 20 -3.62 -5.88 -4.36
N LEU A 21 -3.95 -7.00 -3.75
CA LEU A 21 -4.37 -7.05 -2.36
C LEU A 21 -3.14 -7.37 -1.50
N VAL A 22 -2.89 -6.56 -0.49
CA VAL A 22 -1.77 -6.73 0.44
C VAL A 22 -2.32 -6.64 1.86
N ASP A 23 -1.81 -7.52 2.73
CA ASP A 23 -2.05 -7.39 4.15
C ASP A 23 -1.02 -6.42 4.74
N VAL A 24 -1.52 -5.41 5.45
CA VAL A 24 -0.68 -4.37 6.07
C VAL A 24 -0.94 -4.38 7.56
N ASP A 25 0.13 -4.52 8.34
CA ASP A 25 0.05 -4.35 9.78
C ASP A 25 -0.09 -2.87 10.13
N LEU A 26 -1.27 -2.50 10.59
CA LEU A 26 -1.61 -1.15 11.02
C LEU A 26 -1.25 -0.89 12.51
N SER A 27 -0.73 -1.90 13.22
CA SER A 27 -0.29 -1.74 14.62
C SER A 27 1.00 -0.93 14.72
N GLY A 28 1.84 -0.97 13.69
CA GLY A 28 3.12 -0.27 13.58
C GLY A 28 3.09 0.97 12.67
N PRO A 29 4.25 1.59 12.42
CA PRO A 29 4.40 2.66 11.44
C PRO A 29 4.19 2.11 10.03
N LEU A 30 3.43 2.84 9.22
CA LEU A 30 3.14 2.47 7.84
C LEU A 30 4.31 2.83 6.90
N PRO A 31 4.67 1.96 5.93
CA PRO A 31 5.73 2.26 4.98
C PRO A 31 5.34 3.44 4.07
N ASN A 32 6.25 4.40 3.93
CA ASN A 32 6.07 5.52 3.01
C ASN A 32 6.44 5.17 1.55
N SER A 33 7.10 4.03 1.36
CA SER A 33 7.57 3.53 0.08
C SER A 33 7.75 2.01 0.15
N VAL A 34 7.66 1.36 -1.00
CA VAL A 34 7.87 -0.08 -1.17
C VAL A 34 8.84 -0.32 -2.31
N MET A 35 9.74 -1.29 -2.14
CA MET A 35 10.58 -1.76 -3.22
C MET A 35 9.79 -2.74 -4.07
N VAL A 36 9.76 -2.52 -5.38
CA VAL A 36 9.14 -3.43 -6.34
C VAL A 36 10.25 -4.06 -7.15
N GLU A 37 10.42 -5.37 -6.97
CA GLU A 37 11.34 -6.17 -7.78
C GLU A 37 10.73 -6.41 -9.17
N LEU A 38 11.50 -6.05 -10.19
CA LEU A 38 11.24 -6.34 -11.58
C LEU A 38 12.29 -7.38 -12.03
N PRO A 39 12.02 -8.18 -13.08
CA PRO A 39 12.93 -9.22 -13.55
C PRO A 39 14.39 -8.77 -13.75
N ASP A 40 14.62 -7.53 -14.17
CA ASP A 40 15.96 -6.97 -14.43
C ASP A 40 16.29 -5.71 -13.60
N ASP A 41 15.41 -5.27 -12.69
CA ASP A 41 15.56 -3.99 -11.96
C ASP A 41 14.82 -3.99 -10.61
N CYS A 42 15.05 -2.98 -9.77
CA CYS A 42 14.30 -2.74 -8.55
C CYS A 42 13.95 -1.25 -8.45
N ILE A 43 12.66 -0.94 -8.34
CA ILE A 43 12.20 0.45 -8.24
C ILE A 43 11.59 0.73 -6.87
N LEU A 44 11.95 1.88 -6.28
CA LEU A 44 11.32 2.36 -5.06
C LEU A 44 10.06 3.16 -5.42
N VAL A 45 8.90 2.66 -5.01
CA VAL A 45 7.60 3.27 -5.28
C VAL A 45 7.07 3.93 -4.02
N LYS A 46 6.68 5.21 -4.10
CA LYS A 46 6.05 5.91 -2.97
C LYS A 46 4.65 5.38 -2.71
N VAL A 47 4.31 5.12 -1.45
CA VAL A 47 2.97 4.72 -1.04
C VAL A 47 2.17 5.96 -0.64
N MET A 48 0.98 6.08 -1.21
CA MET A 48 -0.02 7.07 -0.85
C MET A 48 -1.22 6.32 -0.28
N TYR A 49 -1.60 6.65 0.95
CA TYR A 49 -2.73 6.01 1.61
C TYR A 49 -3.99 6.87 1.48
N GLU A 50 -5.11 6.21 1.26
CA GLU A 50 -6.44 6.81 1.28
C GLU A 50 -7.27 6.16 2.38
N ASN A 51 -8.10 6.94 3.08
CA ASN A 51 -9.02 6.46 4.11
C ASN A 51 -8.38 5.60 5.22
N LEU A 52 -7.18 5.99 5.70
CA LEU A 52 -6.55 5.29 6.81
C LEU A 52 -7.47 5.31 8.05
N PRO A 53 -7.73 4.14 8.66
CA PRO A 53 -8.58 4.09 9.84
C PRO A 53 -7.87 4.71 11.04
N LEU A 54 -8.67 5.28 11.94
CA LEU A 54 -8.16 5.86 13.18
C LEU A 54 -7.66 4.74 14.10
N LYS A 55 -6.46 4.91 14.66
CA LYS A 55 -5.97 4.07 15.76
C LYS A 55 -6.33 4.75 17.08
N CYS A 56 -7.11 4.07 17.91
CA CYS A 56 -7.52 4.59 19.19
C CYS A 56 -6.34 4.62 20.16
N ILE A 57 -6.00 5.82 20.66
CA ILE A 57 -4.92 5.98 21.64
C ILE A 57 -5.27 5.44 23.04
N VAL A 58 -6.53 5.10 23.28
CA VAL A 58 -7.01 4.61 24.59
C VAL A 58 -6.91 3.08 24.70
N CYS A 59 -7.49 2.35 23.73
CA CYS A 59 -7.54 0.88 23.77
C CYS A 59 -6.58 0.23 22.77
N GLY A 60 -5.96 0.99 21.86
CA GLY A 60 -5.06 0.48 20.83
C GLY A 60 -5.74 -0.12 19.60
N ASN A 61 -7.07 -0.27 19.62
CA ASN A 61 -7.85 -0.83 18.51
C ASN A 61 -7.99 0.16 17.35
N ILE A 62 -8.23 -0.39 16.17
CA ILE A 62 -8.36 0.35 14.91
C ILE A 62 -9.83 0.56 14.57
N GLY A 63 -10.14 1.70 13.95
CA GLY A 63 -11.45 2.03 13.42
C GLY A 63 -12.21 3.09 14.21
N HIS A 64 -11.64 3.65 15.29
CA HIS A 64 -12.29 4.69 16.08
C HIS A 64 -11.28 5.62 16.78
N ASP A 65 -11.75 6.79 17.19
CA ASP A 65 -10.97 7.72 18.01
C ASP A 65 -11.30 7.61 19.50
N ARG A 66 -10.64 8.44 20.33
CA ARG A 66 -10.87 8.48 21.78
C ARG A 66 -12.34 8.74 22.16
N THR A 67 -13.08 9.53 21.39
CA THR A 67 -14.46 9.92 21.70
C THR A 67 -15.45 8.77 21.53
N GLN A 68 -15.11 7.80 20.67
CA GLN A 68 -15.96 6.65 20.34
C GLN A 68 -15.48 5.35 20.99
N CYS A 69 -14.48 5.44 21.88
CA CYS A 69 -13.92 4.27 22.56
C CYS A 69 -14.91 3.72 23.60
N GLN A 70 -15.56 2.60 23.29
CA GLN A 70 -16.32 1.82 24.26
C GLN A 70 -15.34 0.89 24.97
N ARG A 71 -15.09 1.16 26.26
CA ARG A 71 -14.22 0.34 27.11
C ARG A 71 -14.82 -1.02 27.39
#